data_AF-M1DQ86-F1
#
_entry.id   AF-M1DQ86-F1
#
_cell.length_a   1.000
_cell.length_b   1.000
_cell.length_c   1.000
_cell.angle_alpha   90.00
_cell.angle_beta   90.00
_cell.angle_gamma   90.00
#
_symmetry.space_group_name_H-M   'P 1'
#
loop_
_entity.id
_entity.type
_entity.pdbx_description
1 polymer ?
#
loop_
_entity_poly.entity_id
_entity_poly.type
_entity_poly.pdbx_seq_one_letter_code
_entity_poly.pdbx_strand_id
1 'polypeptide(L)'
;MKRGLYKIFSRKGEVRAVYKNWSAQLKGNNLEDFEYEIVEIVDVSDNYVDMKFLEWAKGFKSVHKARVEEEEEADSVVKTSVSQHLMFSNRIPGFRLIAERVGSLPGFWELDPAGIPLFFTVYKLNKSN
;
A
#
# COMPACT_ATOMS: atom_id res chain seq x y z
N MET A 1 21.11 7.97 -28.58
CA MET A 1 19.77 7.68 -28.00
C MET A 1 19.52 8.66 -26.86
N LYS A 2 18.51 9.55 -26.96
CA LYS A 2 18.11 10.40 -25.83
C LYS A 2 17.37 9.52 -24.81
N ARG A 3 17.86 9.43 -23.57
CA ARG A 3 17.11 8.80 -22.48
C ARG A 3 15.97 9.75 -22.11
N GLY A 4 14.73 9.34 -22.35
CA GLY A 4 13.56 10.06 -21.85
C GLY A 4 13.48 9.93 -20.34
N LEU A 5 13.22 11.04 -19.65
CA LEU A 5 12.87 11.02 -18.23
C LEU A 5 11.38 10.69 -18.12
N TYR A 6 11.03 9.52 -17.59
CA TYR A 6 9.64 9.15 -17.32
C TYR A 6 9.34 9.38 -15.83
N LYS A 7 8.28 10.14 -15.55
CA LYS A 7 7.76 10.30 -14.19
C LYS A 7 6.54 9.39 -14.03
N ILE A 8 6.61 8.44 -13.11
CA ILE A 8 5.49 7.56 -12.77
C ILE A 8 4.78 8.19 -11.58
N PHE A 9 3.57 8.70 -11.80
CA PHE A 9 2.72 9.23 -10.73
C PHE A 9 1.74 8.17 -10.25
N SER A 10 1.48 8.16 -8.95
CA SER A 10 0.37 7.42 -8.36
C SER A 10 -0.95 7.99 -8.83
N ARG A 11 -1.98 7.16 -8.92
CA ARG A 11 -3.35 7.57 -9.28
C ARG A 11 -4.31 7.22 -8.16
N LYS A 12 -5.38 8.00 -8.03
CA LYS A 12 -6.51 7.71 -7.15
C LYS A 12 -7.03 6.28 -7.39
N GLY A 13 -7.28 5.56 -6.30
CA GLY A 13 -7.75 4.18 -6.28
C GLY A 13 -6.68 3.13 -6.53
N GLU A 14 -5.41 3.51 -6.69
CA GLU A 14 -4.32 2.54 -6.77
C GLU A 14 -3.92 2.05 -5.37
N VAL A 15 -3.58 0.76 -5.28
CA VAL A 15 -2.90 0.21 -4.11
C VAL A 15 -1.40 0.12 -4.41
N ARG A 16 -0.57 0.61 -3.49
CA ARG A 16 0.89 0.66 -3.65
C ARG A 16 1.60 0.15 -2.41
N ALA A 17 2.77 -0.45 -2.63
CA ALA A 17 3.75 -0.69 -1.57
C ALA A 17 4.54 0.60 -1.31
N VAL A 18 4.69 0.96 -0.04
CA VAL A 18 5.45 2.12 0.42
C VAL A 18 6.57 1.63 1.32
N TYR A 19 7.77 2.20 1.17
CA TYR A 19 8.88 1.92 2.06
C TYR A 19 8.56 2.38 3.49
N LYS A 20 8.59 1.46 4.44
CA LYS A 20 8.45 1.80 5.85
C LYS A 20 9.68 2.58 6.31
N ASN A 21 9.47 3.60 7.15
CA ASN A 21 10.53 4.51 7.62
C ASN A 21 11.34 5.16 6.47
N TRP A 22 10.66 5.49 5.37
CA TRP A 22 11.30 6.11 4.21
C TRP A 22 12.12 7.36 4.60
N SER A 23 13.33 7.46 4.05
CA SER A 23 14.16 8.67 4.08
C SER A 23 14.99 8.73 2.80
N ALA A 24 15.32 9.92 2.29
CA ALA A 24 16.17 10.07 1.10
C ALA A 24 17.55 9.37 1.20
N GLN A 25 17.95 8.96 2.40
CA GLN A 25 19.18 8.24 2.71
C GLN A 25 18.99 6.73 2.92
N LEU A 26 17.78 6.20 2.74
CA LEU A 26 17.51 4.76 2.84
C LEU A 26 18.43 4.03 1.85
N LYS A 27 19.22 3.09 2.38
CA LYS A 27 20.18 2.30 1.61
C LYS A 27 19.88 0.83 1.83
N GLY A 28 19.86 0.10 0.72
CA GLY A 28 19.76 -1.34 0.66
C GLY A 28 20.27 -1.78 -0.71
N ASN A 29 20.81 -2.99 -0.77
CA ASN A 29 21.35 -3.56 -2.00
C ASN A 29 20.33 -4.44 -2.68
N ASN A 30 19.43 -5.06 -1.91
CA ASN A 30 18.38 -5.93 -2.38
C ASN A 30 17.00 -5.40 -1.97
N LEU A 31 15.96 -5.77 -2.71
CA LEU A 31 14.56 -5.48 -2.34
C LEU A 31 14.19 -6.06 -0.97
N GLU A 32 14.94 -7.08 -0.54
CA GLU A 32 14.77 -7.81 0.71
C GLU A 32 15.22 -7.02 1.95
N ASP A 33 16.06 -6.01 1.76
CA ASP A 33 16.61 -5.21 2.86
C ASP A 33 15.60 -4.19 3.39
N PHE A 34 14.42 -4.10 2.76
CA PHE A 34 13.43 -3.08 3.02
C PHE A 34 12.14 -3.66 3.59
N GLU A 35 11.58 -2.96 4.58
CA GLU A 35 10.22 -3.18 5.05
C GLU A 35 9.22 -2.33 4.27
N TYR A 36 8.03 -2.87 4.09
CA TYR A 36 6.98 -2.23 3.31
C TYR A 36 5.66 -2.17 4.07
N GLU A 37 4.92 -1.10 3.81
CA GLU A 37 3.52 -0.95 4.17
C GLU A 37 2.68 -0.87 2.89
N ILE A 38 1.43 -1.29 2.98
CA ILE A 38 0.51 -1.27 1.85
C ILE A 38 -0.43 -0.08 2.05
N VAL A 39 -0.63 0.73 1.02
CA VAL A 39 -1.52 1.89 1.07
C VAL A 39 -2.47 1.92 -0.13
N GLU A 40 -3.68 2.39 0.08
CA GLU A 40 -4.60 2.84 -0.96
C GLU A 40 -4.42 4.34 -1.18
N ILE A 41 -4.26 4.78 -2.42
CA ILE A 41 -4.24 6.19 -2.79
C ILE A 41 -5.67 6.69 -2.87
N VAL A 42 -6.04 7.57 -1.94
CA VAL A 42 -7.40 8.14 -1.83
C VAL A 42 -7.59 9.32 -2.76
N ASP A 43 -6.58 10.17 -2.89
CA ASP A 43 -6.61 11.33 -3.78
C ASP A 43 -5.21 11.78 -4.17
N VAL A 44 -5.12 12.47 -5.31
CA VAL A 44 -3.86 13.05 -5.82
C VAL A 44 -4.15 14.46 -6.30
N SER A 45 -3.47 15.42 -5.68
CA SER A 45 -3.48 16.83 -6.06
C SER A 45 -2.10 17.24 -6.60
N ASP A 46 -1.96 18.49 -7.05
CA ASP A 46 -0.69 19.00 -7.59
C ASP A 46 0.47 18.93 -6.58
N ASN A 47 0.16 19.07 -5.29
CA ASN A 47 1.17 19.17 -4.22
C ASN A 47 1.18 17.98 -3.26
N TYR A 48 0.05 17.28 -3.14
CA TYR A 48 -0.16 16.25 -2.12
C TYR A 48 -0.78 14.97 -2.67
N VAL A 49 -0.46 13.87 -2.02
CA VAL A 49 -1.08 12.56 -2.19
C VAL A 49 -1.70 12.17 -0.86
N ASP A 50 -2.99 11.86 -0.89
CA ASP A 50 -3.76 11.40 0.25
C ASP A 50 -3.86 9.87 0.18
N MET A 51 -3.55 9.18 1.27
CA MET A 51 -3.48 7.72 1.30
C MET A 51 -4.02 7.12 2.60
N LYS A 52 -4.51 5.88 2.54
CA LYS A 52 -4.93 5.08 3.70
C LYS A 52 -4.07 3.84 3.81
N PHE A 53 -3.60 3.54 5.01
CA PHE A 53 -2.87 2.30 5.26
C PHE A 53 -3.82 1.11 5.24
N LEU A 54 -3.39 0.04 4.58
CA LEU A 54 -4.09 -1.22 4.51
C LEU A 54 -3.37 -2.26 5.38
N GLU A 55 -4.14 -2.95 6.21
CA GLU A 55 -3.67 -4.10 6.97
C GLU A 55 -4.28 -5.40 6.45
N TRP A 56 -3.59 -6.50 6.73
CA TRP A 56 -4.04 -7.83 6.37
C TRP A 56 -5.29 -8.21 7.15
N ALA A 57 -6.33 -8.64 6.46
CA ALA A 57 -7.53 -9.18 7.09
C ALA A 57 -7.24 -10.62 7.55
N LYS A 58 -7.17 -10.82 8.89
CA LYS A 58 -6.94 -12.13 9.49
C LYS A 58 -7.92 -13.17 8.93
N GLY A 59 -7.42 -14.35 8.59
CA GLY A 59 -8.21 -15.47 8.05
C GLY A 59 -8.30 -15.53 6.52
N PHE A 60 -7.77 -14.54 5.80
CA PHE A 60 -7.73 -14.52 4.33
C PHE A 60 -6.29 -14.56 3.82
N LYS A 61 -6.04 -15.03 2.60
CA LYS A 61 -4.65 -15.07 2.06
C LYS A 61 -4.20 -13.75 1.44
N SER A 62 -5.13 -13.05 0.79
CA SER A 62 -4.86 -11.88 -0.07
C SER A 62 -5.71 -10.66 0.29
N VAL A 63 -6.58 -10.77 1.29
CA VAL A 63 -7.55 -9.71 1.61
C VAL A 63 -6.95 -8.72 2.61
N HIS A 64 -7.12 -7.44 2.31
CA HIS A 64 -6.62 -6.32 3.08
C HIS A 64 -7.77 -5.34 3.36
N LYS A 65 -7.73 -4.68 4.50
CA LYS A 65 -8.73 -3.69 4.91
C LYS A 65 -8.03 -2.40 5.36
N ALA A 66 -8.74 -1.29 5.34
CA ALA A 66 -8.24 -0.05 5.93
C ALA A 66 -7.89 -0.31 7.41
N ARG A 67 -6.71 0.15 7.81
CA ARG A 67 -6.27 0.11 9.20
C ARG A 67 -7.14 1.08 10.00
N VAL A 68 -7.69 0.61 11.11
CA VAL A 68 -8.43 1.43 12.07
C VAL A 68 -7.51 1.60 13.27
N GLU A 69 -7.05 2.81 13.56
CA GLU A 69 -6.31 3.09 14.79
C GLU A 69 -7.30 3.33 15.94
N GLU A 70 -6.93 2.91 17.16
CA GLU A 70 -7.83 2.88 18.32
C GLU A 70 -8.19 4.28 18.85
N GLU A 71 -7.44 5.31 18.44
CA GLU A 71 -7.67 6.71 18.78
C GLU A 71 -8.16 7.47 17.54
N GLU A 72 -9.49 7.62 17.48
CA GLU A 72 -10.28 8.52 16.63
C GLU A 72 -10.15 8.43 15.09
N GLU A 73 -11.33 8.23 14.50
CA GLU A 73 -11.66 8.20 13.07
C GLU A 73 -11.17 6.99 12.26
N ALA A 74 -12.14 6.14 11.92
CA ALA A 74 -12.06 5.01 10.99
C ALA A 74 -11.70 5.39 9.54
N ASP A 75 -11.04 6.54 9.35
CA ASP A 75 -10.76 7.16 8.07
C ASP A 75 -9.47 8.00 8.11
N SER A 76 -8.43 7.53 8.82
CA SER A 76 -7.13 8.21 8.95
C SER A 76 -6.38 8.30 7.61
N VAL A 77 -6.80 9.28 6.80
CA VAL A 77 -6.13 9.68 5.58
C VAL A 77 -4.82 10.36 5.96
N VAL A 78 -3.72 9.75 5.56
CA VAL A 78 -2.38 10.32 5.69
C VAL A 78 -2.06 11.11 4.43
N LYS A 79 -1.64 12.36 4.62
CA LYS A 79 -1.25 13.27 3.56
C LYS A 79 0.26 13.32 3.41
N THR A 80 0.78 13.07 2.22
CA THR A 80 2.21 13.22 1.89
C THR A 80 2.41 14.17 0.71
N SER A 81 3.60 14.76 0.59
CA SER A 81 3.92 15.62 -0.54
C SER A 81 4.23 14.80 -1.80
N VAL A 82 3.79 15.27 -2.97
CA VAL A 82 4.17 14.70 -4.28
C VAL A 82 5.69 14.65 -4.49
N SER A 83 6.45 15.54 -3.82
CA SER A 83 7.91 15.50 -3.82
C SER A 83 8.48 14.19 -3.25
N GLN A 84 7.74 13.51 -2.37
CA GLN A 84 8.12 12.23 -1.77
C GLN A 84 7.73 11.02 -2.62
N HIS A 85 7.43 11.18 -3.91
CA HIS A 85 7.02 10.09 -4.81
C HIS A 85 7.93 8.85 -4.81
N LEU A 86 9.21 8.98 -4.45
CA LEU A 86 10.17 7.88 -4.33
C LEU A 86 9.85 6.90 -3.18
N MET A 87 8.99 7.30 -2.25
CA MET A 87 8.52 6.43 -1.18
C MET A 87 7.61 5.30 -1.69
N PHE A 88 6.95 5.51 -2.84
CA PHE A 88 6.10 4.53 -3.47
C PHE A 88 6.96 3.61 -4.34
N SER A 89 6.99 2.32 -4.01
CA SER A 89 7.78 1.32 -4.72
C SER A 89 7.04 0.83 -5.98
N ASN A 90 6.20 -0.19 -5.84
CA ASN A 90 5.43 -0.78 -6.92
C ASN A 90 3.93 -0.66 -6.67
N ARG A 91 3.17 -0.67 -7.76
CA ARG A 91 1.72 -0.88 -7.71
C ARG A 91 1.45 -2.35 -7.40
N ILE A 92 0.46 -2.60 -6.54
CA ILE A 92 -0.05 -3.94 -6.23
C ILE A 92 -1.37 -4.09 -6.99
N PRO A 93 -1.47 -5.02 -7.96
CA PRO A 93 -2.73 -5.30 -8.63
C PRO A 93 -3.76 -5.83 -7.64
N GLY A 94 -5.03 -5.48 -7.83
CA GLY A 94 -6.10 -5.93 -6.96
C GLY A 94 -7.43 -5.31 -7.34
N PHE A 95 -8.49 -5.75 -6.65
CA PHE A 95 -9.83 -5.23 -6.82
C PHE A 95 -10.53 -5.05 -5.47
N ARG A 96 -11.47 -4.10 -5.43
CA ARG A 96 -12.25 -3.81 -4.24
C ARG A 96 -13.43 -4.75 -4.14
N LEU A 97 -13.61 -5.34 -2.97
CA LEU A 97 -14.74 -6.21 -2.66
C LEU A 97 -16.00 -5.36 -2.46
N ILE A 98 -17.03 -5.69 -3.23
CA ILE A 98 -18.37 -5.09 -3.13
C ILE A 98 -19.30 -6.06 -2.41
N ALA A 99 -20.27 -5.50 -1.67
CA ALA A 99 -21.18 -6.26 -0.81
C ALA A 99 -21.86 -7.45 -1.52
N GLU A 100 -22.21 -7.26 -2.80
CA GLU A 100 -22.91 -8.23 -3.64
C GLU A 100 -22.15 -9.54 -3.87
N ARG A 101 -20.81 -9.54 -3.78
CA ARG A 101 -19.99 -10.70 -4.14
C ARG A 101 -19.55 -11.56 -2.97
N VAL A 102 -19.48 -11.02 -1.75
CA VAL A 102 -18.76 -11.70 -0.65
C VAL A 102 -19.49 -11.69 0.69
N GLY A 103 -20.50 -10.83 0.89
CA GLY A 103 -21.12 -10.66 2.23
C GLY A 103 -20.11 -10.13 3.27
N SER A 104 -20.58 -9.28 4.20
CA SER A 104 -19.84 -8.68 5.34
C SER A 104 -18.45 -8.04 5.13
N LEU A 105 -17.85 -8.06 3.93
CA LEU A 105 -16.54 -7.46 3.62
C LEU A 105 -16.60 -6.30 2.59
N PRO A 106 -17.63 -5.42 2.60
CA PRO A 106 -17.67 -4.31 1.67
C PRO A 106 -16.48 -3.36 1.92
N GLY A 107 -15.80 -2.98 0.84
CA GLY A 107 -14.73 -1.99 0.88
C GLY A 107 -13.32 -2.54 1.12
N PHE A 108 -13.16 -3.85 1.31
CA PHE A 108 -11.87 -4.53 1.46
C PHE A 108 -11.20 -4.68 0.09
N TRP A 109 -9.88 -4.91 0.07
CA TRP A 109 -9.10 -5.15 -1.13
C TRP A 109 -8.66 -6.60 -1.22
N GLU A 110 -8.96 -7.27 -2.32
CA GLU A 110 -8.31 -8.51 -2.69
C GLU A 110 -7.12 -8.19 -3.60
N LEU A 111 -5.91 -8.41 -3.10
CA LEU A 111 -4.66 -8.05 -3.76
C LEU A 111 -3.98 -9.28 -4.37
N ASP A 112 -3.35 -9.12 -5.53
CA ASP A 112 -2.52 -10.15 -6.13
C ASP A 112 -1.28 -10.40 -5.26
N PRO A 113 -1.12 -11.61 -4.69
CA PRO A 113 0.05 -11.93 -3.85
C PRO A 113 1.38 -11.75 -4.57
N ALA A 114 1.43 -11.89 -5.90
CA ALA A 114 2.66 -11.69 -6.68
C ALA A 114 3.11 -10.21 -6.71
N GLY A 115 2.19 -9.27 -6.44
CA GLY A 115 2.49 -7.85 -6.33
C GLY A 115 2.86 -7.40 -4.91
N ILE A 116 2.67 -8.25 -3.90
CA ILE A 116 2.98 -7.94 -2.51
C ILE A 116 4.46 -8.26 -2.24
N PRO A 117 5.25 -7.32 -1.68
CA PRO A 117 6.64 -7.58 -1.31
C PRO A 117 6.75 -8.81 -0.40
N LEU A 118 7.60 -9.78 -0.77
CA LEU A 118 7.70 -11.11 -0.14
C LEU A 118 7.83 -11.08 1.39
N PHE A 119 8.50 -10.05 1.94
CA PHE A 119 8.67 -9.88 3.39
C PHE A 119 7.36 -9.58 4.12
N PHE A 120 6.41 -8.88 3.50
CA PHE A 120 5.11 -8.64 4.13
C PHE A 120 4.35 -9.95 4.40
N THR A 121 4.48 -10.92 3.50
CA THR A 121 3.82 -12.22 3.58
C THR A 121 4.53 -13.16 4.56
N VAL A 122 5.87 -13.22 4.55
CA VAL A 122 6.65 -14.10 5.42
C VAL A 122 6.64 -13.65 6.88
N TYR A 123 6.78 -12.34 7.16
CA TYR A 123 6.76 -11.83 8.55
C TYR A 123 5.39 -12.01 9.23
N LYS A 124 4.28 -11.95 8.48
CA LYS A 124 2.93 -12.13 9.04
C LYS A 124 2.53 -13.59 9.20
N LEU A 125 2.99 -14.49 8.33
CA LEU A 125 2.80 -15.94 8.50
C LEU A 125 3.49 -16.43 9.79
N ASN A 126 4.68 -15.92 10.09
CA ASN A 126 5.44 -16.33 11.29
C ASN A 126 4.90 -15.77 12.61
N LYS A 127 3.97 -14.81 12.58
CA LYS A 127 3.28 -14.26 13.77
C LYS A 127 1.86 -14.81 13.99
N SER A 128 1.38 -15.71 13.10
CA SER A 128 0.08 -16.37 13.23
C SER A 128 0.16 -17.82 13.73
N ASN A 129 1.34 -18.25 14.21
CA ASN A 129 1.53 -19.52 14.93
C ASN A 129 1.73 -19.27 16.42
#